data_AF-A0A5A7ST69-F1
#
_entry.id   AF-A0A5A7ST69-F1
#
_cell.length_a   1.000
_cell.length_b   1.000
_cell.length_c   1.000
_cell.angle_alpha   90.00
_cell.angle_beta   90.00
_cell.angle_gamma   90.00
#
_symmetry.space_group_name_H-M   'P 1'
#
loop_
_entity.id
_entity.type
_entity.pdbx_description
1 polymer ?
#
loop_
_entity_poly.entity_id
_entity_poly.type
_entity_poly.pdbx_seq_one_letter_code
_entity_poly.pdbx_strand_id
1 'polypeptide(L)'
;MDQSKSLEENLDEFQKIIIDLNNISEKMSDENQAVILLNSLPETYREVKAAIKYGRDSLTMSIVLDALKTRNLEMKKEHKAGHFKKNCPLNKSREASTSEANVTDGYKSAEITDGT
;
A
#
# COMPACT_ATOMS: atom_id res chain seq x y z
N MET A 1 -18.16 -6.73 -2.41
CA MET A 1 -17.49 -6.44 -3.69
C MET A 1 -17.04 -7.74 -4.31
N ASP A 2 -17.08 -7.81 -5.63
CA ASP A 2 -16.55 -8.92 -6.42
C ASP A 2 -15.05 -8.70 -6.66
N GLN A 3 -14.22 -9.63 -6.16
CA GLN A 3 -12.76 -9.55 -6.30
C GLN A 3 -12.26 -9.84 -7.73
N SER A 4 -13.12 -10.38 -8.60
CA SER A 4 -12.79 -10.60 -10.01
C SER A 4 -12.91 -9.34 -10.87
N LYS A 5 -13.62 -8.32 -10.36
CA LYS A 5 -13.84 -7.03 -11.02
C LYS A 5 -12.87 -5.98 -10.51
N SER A 6 -12.61 -4.98 -11.35
CA SER A 6 -11.90 -3.76 -10.92
C SER A 6 -12.69 -3.00 -9.85
N LEU A 7 -12.00 -2.10 -9.15
CA LEU A 7 -12.67 -1.20 -8.20
C LEU A 7 -13.72 -0.36 -8.92
N GLU A 8 -13.37 0.16 -10.09
CA GLU A 8 -14.24 1.00 -10.91
C GLU A 8 -15.55 0.28 -11.29
N GLU A 9 -15.46 -0.96 -11.81
CA GLU A 9 -16.64 -1.77 -12.13
C GLU A 9 -17.53 -2.06 -10.90
N ASN A 10 -16.92 -2.38 -9.75
CA ASN A 10 -17.67 -2.58 -8.51
C ASN A 10 -18.41 -1.30 -8.07
N LEU A 11 -17.78 -0.13 -8.22
CA LEU A 11 -18.38 1.15 -7.85
C LEU A 11 -19.53 1.52 -8.79
N ASP A 12 -19.39 1.25 -10.08
CA ASP A 12 -20.45 1.48 -11.06
C ASP A 12 -21.68 0.60 -10.79
N GLU A 13 -21.48 -0.67 -10.47
CA GLU A 13 -22.57 -1.58 -10.07
C GLU A 13 -23.25 -1.13 -8.78
N PHE A 14 -22.47 -0.69 -7.79
CA PHE A 14 -23.01 -0.12 -6.55
C PHE A 14 -23.86 1.12 -6.83
N GLN A 15 -23.37 2.06 -7.64
CA GLN A 15 -24.11 3.27 -8.03
C GLN A 15 -25.43 2.93 -8.75
N LYS A 16 -25.41 1.93 -9.63
CA LYS A 16 -26.62 1.46 -10.32
C LYS A 16 -27.67 0.95 -9.32
N ILE A 17 -27.27 0.17 -8.32
CA ILE A 17 -28.19 -0.30 -7.26
C ILE A 17 -28.81 0.89 -6.51
N ILE A 18 -28.01 1.90 -6.16
CA ILE A 18 -28.52 3.11 -5.49
C ILE A 18 -29.53 3.86 -6.36
N ILE A 19 -29.28 3.98 -7.67
CA ILE A 19 -30.21 4.59 -8.62
C ILE A 19 -31.52 3.78 -8.68
N ASP A 20 -31.44 2.45 -8.79
CA ASP A 20 -32.60 1.57 -8.85
C ASP A 20 -33.46 1.65 -7.57
N LEU A 21 -32.83 1.76 -6.39
CA LEU A 21 -33.52 1.98 -5.11
C LEU A 21 -34.22 3.36 -5.05
N ASN A 22 -33.54 4.41 -5.51
CA ASN A 22 -34.12 5.74 -5.56
C ASN A 22 -35.33 5.81 -6.50
N ASN A 23 -35.34 5.03 -7.58
CA ASN A 23 -36.46 4.95 -8.52
C ASN A 23 -37.73 4.36 -7.90
N ILE A 24 -37.62 3.52 -6.88
CA ILE A 24 -38.77 2.97 -6.12
C ILE A 24 -39.09 3.79 -4.85
N SER A 25 -38.60 5.03 -4.77
CA SER A 25 -38.77 5.95 -3.62
C SER A 25 -38.04 5.54 -2.34
N GLU A 26 -37.12 4.57 -2.41
CA GLU A 26 -36.31 4.16 -1.26
C GLU A 26 -35.00 4.97 -1.26
N LYS A 27 -35.03 6.15 -0.64
CA LYS A 27 -33.86 7.02 -0.55
C LYS A 27 -32.89 6.52 0.52
N MET A 28 -31.68 6.19 0.09
CA MET A 28 -30.59 5.84 1.00
C MET A 28 -29.74 7.07 1.33
N SER A 29 -29.54 7.35 2.61
CA SER A 29 -28.64 8.43 3.05
C SER A 29 -27.19 8.16 2.62
N ASP A 30 -26.43 9.24 2.44
CA ASP A 30 -25.02 9.18 2.07
C ASP A 30 -24.18 8.35 3.07
N GLU A 31 -24.45 8.52 4.36
CA GLU A 31 -23.82 7.74 5.43
C GLU A 31 -24.13 6.25 5.31
N ASN A 32 -25.39 5.87 5.06
CA ASN A 32 -25.77 4.46 4.89
C ASN A 32 -25.09 3.84 3.66
N GLN A 33 -25.03 4.57 2.56
CA GLN A 33 -24.29 4.14 1.36
C GLN A 33 -22.81 3.90 1.70
N ALA A 34 -22.20 4.83 2.45
CA ALA A 34 -20.80 4.75 2.85
C ALA A 34 -20.53 3.53 3.76
N VAL A 35 -21.41 3.27 4.73
CA VAL A 35 -21.34 2.10 5.62
C VAL A 35 -21.44 0.79 4.84
N ILE A 36 -22.42 0.68 3.93
CA ILE A 36 -22.60 -0.52 3.10
C ILE A 36 -21.36 -0.76 2.22
N LEU A 37 -20.85 0.31 1.60
CA LEU A 37 -19.67 0.21 0.74
C LEU A 37 -18.45 -0.26 1.55
N LEU A 38 -18.18 0.36 2.71
CA LEU A 38 -17.07 0.00 3.60
C LEU A 38 -17.12 -1.46 4.07
N ASN A 39 -18.30 -1.93 4.47
CA ASN A 39 -18.50 -3.32 4.91
C ASN A 39 -18.37 -4.32 3.75
N SER A 40 -18.60 -3.88 2.52
CA SER A 40 -18.49 -4.70 1.31
C SER A 40 -17.06 -4.83 0.77
N LEU A 41 -16.09 -4.08 1.34
CA LEU A 41 -14.72 -4.05 0.83
C LEU A 41 -13.95 -5.34 1.17
N PRO A 42 -13.16 -5.86 0.21
CA PRO A 42 -12.33 -7.03 0.43
C PRO A 42 -11.15 -6.72 1.36
N GLU A 43 -10.46 -7.77 1.80
CA GLU A 43 -9.39 -7.67 2.79
C GLU A 43 -8.19 -6.84 2.32
N THR A 44 -7.99 -6.71 1.01
CA THR A 44 -6.96 -5.83 0.41
C THR A 44 -7.12 -4.36 0.79
N TYR A 45 -8.32 -3.94 1.22
CA TYR A 45 -8.60 -2.59 1.70
C TYR A 45 -8.74 -2.50 3.24
N ARG A 46 -8.25 -3.51 4.00
CA ARG A 46 -8.33 -3.54 5.47
C ARG A 46 -7.83 -2.24 6.11
N GLU A 47 -6.68 -1.75 5.67
CA GLU A 47 -6.07 -0.54 6.23
C GLU A 47 -6.92 0.71 5.98
N VAL A 48 -7.50 0.84 4.78
CA VAL A 48 -8.44 1.91 4.44
C VAL A 48 -9.68 1.86 5.32
N LYS A 49 -10.26 0.66 5.53
CA LYS A 49 -11.40 0.46 6.44
C LYS A 49 -11.07 0.94 7.85
N ALA A 50 -9.92 0.54 8.38
CA ALA A 50 -9.49 0.91 9.73
C ALA A 50 -9.25 2.42 9.85
N ALA A 51 -8.55 3.02 8.88
CA ALA A 51 -8.26 4.45 8.88
C ALA A 51 -9.54 5.31 8.85
N ILE A 52 -10.56 4.91 8.09
CA ILE A 52 -11.83 5.62 8.06
C ILE A 52 -12.61 5.40 9.36
N LYS A 53 -12.73 4.15 9.82
CA LYS A 53 -13.50 3.80 11.02
C LYS A 53 -12.99 4.48 12.29
N TYR A 54 -11.67 4.60 12.43
CA TYR A 54 -11.05 5.09 13.67
C TYR A 54 -10.42 6.48 13.53
N GLY A 55 -10.30 7.03 12.31
CA GLY A 55 -9.57 8.28 12.05
C GLY A 55 -10.43 9.45 11.58
N ARG A 56 -11.76 9.29 11.50
CA ARG A 56 -12.68 10.34 11.04
C ARG A 56 -13.87 10.47 11.98
N ASP A 57 -14.24 11.71 12.29
CA ASP A 57 -15.41 12.02 13.12
C ASP A 57 -16.72 11.98 12.33
N SER A 58 -16.65 12.12 11.00
CA SER A 58 -17.80 12.11 10.10
C SER A 58 -17.57 11.15 8.94
N LEU A 59 -18.62 10.42 8.55
CA LEU A 59 -18.59 9.50 7.43
C LEU A 59 -19.47 10.04 6.28
N THR A 60 -18.87 10.18 5.10
CA THR A 60 -19.55 10.57 3.87
C THR A 60 -19.05 9.72 2.70
N MET A 61 -19.85 9.60 1.63
CA MET A 61 -19.44 8.87 0.43
C MET A 61 -18.18 9.46 -0.20
N SER A 62 -18.02 10.79 -0.21
CA SER A 62 -16.83 11.43 -0.75
C SER A 62 -15.55 10.92 -0.06
N ILE A 63 -15.56 10.88 1.29
CA ILE A 63 -14.42 10.40 2.08
C ILE A 63 -14.07 8.95 1.71
N VAL A 64 -15.08 8.09 1.58
CA VAL A 64 -14.87 6.68 1.22
C VAL A 64 -14.34 6.55 -0.22
N LEU A 65 -14.95 7.24 -1.18
CA LEU A 65 -14.56 7.17 -2.59
C LEU A 65 -13.14 7.67 -2.82
N ASP A 66 -12.76 8.79 -2.20
CA ASP A 66 -11.42 9.37 -2.35
C ASP A 66 -10.35 8.46 -1.74
N ALA A 67 -10.62 7.88 -0.57
CA ALA A 67 -9.72 6.92 0.06
C ALA A 67 -9.56 5.65 -0.78
N LEU A 68 -10.66 5.13 -1.34
CA LEU A 68 -10.64 3.96 -2.21
C LEU A 68 -9.85 4.21 -3.50
N LYS A 69 -10.10 5.32 -4.19
CA LYS A 69 -9.36 5.70 -5.40
C LYS A 69 -7.87 5.86 -5.11
N THR A 70 -7.53 6.51 -3.99
CA THR A 70 -6.15 6.69 -3.55
C THR A 70 -5.45 5.34 -3.36
N ARG A 71 -6.05 4.43 -2.57
CA ARG A 71 -5.47 3.10 -2.34
C ARG A 71 -5.36 2.27 -3.62
N ASN A 72 -6.36 2.32 -4.49
CA ASN A 72 -6.32 1.62 -5.78
C ASN A 72 -5.15 2.09 -6.66
N LEU A 73 -4.85 3.39 -6.66
CA LEU A 73 -3.70 3.95 -7.38
C LEU A 73 -2.36 3.50 -6.79
N GLU A 74 -2.25 3.44 -5.46
CA GLU A 74 -1.06 2.92 -4.77
C GLU A 74 -0.80 1.46 -5.12
N MET A 75 -1.83 0.61 -5.01
CA MET A 75 -1.75 -0.80 -5.38
C MET A 75 -1.32 -0.98 -6.84
N LYS A 76 -1.84 -0.17 -7.78
CA LYS A 76 -1.42 -0.21 -9.18
C LYS A 76 0.07 0.15 -9.37
N LYS A 77 0.67 0.97 -8.49
CA LYS A 77 2.10 1.32 -8.52
C LYS A 77 2.99 0.25 -7.89
N GLU A 78 2.57 -0.34 -6.78
CA GLU A 78 3.28 -1.44 -6.10
C GLU A 78 3.52 -2.63 -7.05
N HIS A 79 2.53 -2.98 -7.87
CA HIS A 79 2.67 -4.02 -8.90
C HIS A 79 3.65 -3.66 -10.03
N LYS A 80 3.81 -2.37 -10.36
CA LYS A 80 4.75 -1.91 -11.40
C LYS A 80 6.19 -1.79 -10.90
N ALA A 81 6.38 -1.45 -9.62
CA ALA A 81 7.69 -1.37 -8.99
C ALA A 81 8.34 -2.75 -8.80
N GLY A 82 7.57 -3.85 -8.77
CA GLY A 82 8.11 -5.21 -8.72
C GLY A 82 8.89 -5.65 -9.98
N HIS A 83 8.80 -4.90 -11.08
CA HIS A 83 9.51 -5.20 -12.33
C HIS A 83 10.79 -4.37 -12.49
N PHE A 84 11.61 -4.26 -11.43
CA PHE A 84 13.00 -3.83 -11.59
C PHE A 84 13.71 -4.85 -12.49
N LYS A 85 13.84 -4.52 -13.78
CA LYS A 85 14.74 -5.22 -14.70
C LYS A 85 16.10 -5.27 -14.03
N LYS A 86 16.53 -6.45 -13.57
CA LYS A 86 17.85 -6.70 -12.97
C LYS A 86 19.02 -6.43 -13.94
N ASN A 87 18.74 -5.91 -15.14
CA ASN A 87 19.68 -5.66 -16.22
C ASN A 87 19.41 -4.29 -16.87
N CYS A 88 19.29 -3.22 -16.08
CA CYS A 88 19.31 -1.85 -16.61
C CYS A 88 20.78 -1.37 -16.78
N PRO A 89 21.25 -1.04 -18.00
CA PRO A 89 22.65 -0.65 -18.26
C PRO A 89 23.09 0.74 -17.74
N LEU A 90 22.25 1.43 -16.97
CA LEU A 90 22.40 2.85 -16.66
C LEU A 90 23.24 3.16 -15.39
N ASN A 91 23.94 2.17 -14.83
CA ASN A 91 24.93 2.40 -13.75
C ASN A 91 26.36 2.53 -14.29
N LYS A 92 26.60 3.36 -15.30
CA LYS A 92 27.96 3.65 -15.81
C LYS A 92 28.44 5.05 -15.41
N SER A 93 28.88 5.19 -14.16
CA SER A 93 29.81 6.24 -13.69
C SER A 93 30.19 5.92 -12.24
N ARG A 94 31.44 5.77 -11.80
CA ARG A 94 32.78 6.08 -12.33
C ARG A 94 33.77 5.13 -11.65
N GLU A 95 34.77 4.67 -12.40
CA GLU A 95 35.98 4.03 -11.86
C GLU A 95 36.84 5.05 -11.10
N ALA A 96 37.39 4.63 -9.96
CA ALA A 96 38.67 5.14 -9.48
C ALA A 96 39.35 4.02 -8.67
N SER A 97 40.33 3.38 -9.29
CA SER A 97 41.28 2.49 -8.65
C SER A 97 41.94 3.19 -7.47
N THR A 98 41.79 2.64 -6.27
CA THR A 98 42.85 2.70 -5.26
C THR A 98 42.98 1.31 -4.68
N SER A 99 44.16 0.74 -4.85
CA SER A 99 44.55 -0.56 -4.31
C SER A 99 44.52 -0.49 -2.79
N GLU A 100 43.54 -1.11 -2.15
CA GLU A 100 43.55 -1.30 -0.70
C GLU A 100 44.45 -2.49 -0.36
N ALA A 101 45.61 -2.16 0.21
CA ALA A 101 46.51 -3.11 0.83
C ALA A 101 45.81 -3.82 1.99
N ASN A 102 45.80 -5.13 1.91
CA ASN A 102 45.41 -6.10 2.93
C ASN A 102 46.17 -5.87 4.25
N VAL A 103 45.49 -5.29 5.24
CA VAL A 103 45.94 -5.28 6.65
C VAL A 103 45.36 -6.51 7.34
N THR A 104 46.19 -7.54 7.53
CA THR A 104 45.89 -8.65 8.43
C THR A 104 46.13 -8.21 9.87
N ASP A 105 45.07 -8.01 10.64
CA ASP A 105 45.16 -7.79 12.08
C ASP A 105 45.51 -9.11 12.77
N GLY A 106 46.80 -9.26 13.11
CA GLY A 106 47.35 -10.41 13.81
C GLY A 106 47.07 -10.30 15.30
N TYR A 107 46.15 -11.13 15.80
CA TYR A 107 45.97 -11.37 17.23
C TYR A 107 47.29 -11.84 17.85
N LYS A 108 47.95 -10.94 18.58
CA LYS A 108 49.14 -11.24 19.38
C LYS A 108 48.71 -11.47 20.83
N SER A 109 48.49 -12.72 21.20
CA SER A 109 48.42 -13.11 22.60
C SER A 109 49.78 -12.87 23.27
N ALA A 110 49.81 -12.07 24.32
CA ALA A 110 50.98 -11.91 25.18
C ALA A 110 50.68 -12.56 26.53
N GLU A 111 51.46 -13.58 26.85
CA GLU A 111 51.51 -14.23 28.16
C GLU A 111 52.21 -13.30 29.15
N ILE A 112 51.63 -13.07 30.33
CA ILE A 112 52.28 -12.33 31.41
C ILE A 112 52.71 -13.34 32.47
N THR A 113 54.02 -13.55 32.59
CA THR A 113 54.66 -14.22 33.72
C THR A 113 55.05 -13.17 34.74
N ASP A 114 54.41 -13.17 35.91
CA ASP A 114 54.84 -12.36 37.06
C ASP A 114 55.75 -13.22 37.94
N GLY A 115 57.00 -12.80 38.07
CA GLY A 115 58.00 -13.40 38.95
C GLY A 115 58.05 -12.65 40.27
N THR A 116 58.08 -13.40 41.37
CA THR A 116 58.57 -12.94 42.67
C THR A 116 59.71 -13.86 43.10
#